data_AF-A0AAV4FUM4-F1
#
_entry.id   AF-A0AAV4FUM4-F1
#
_cell.length_a   1.000
_cell.length_b   1.000
_cell.length_c   1.000
_cell.angle_alpha   90.00
_cell.angle_beta   90.00
_cell.angle_gamma   90.00
#
_symmetry.space_group_name_H-M   'P 1'
#
loop_
_entity.id
_entity.type
_entity.pdbx_description
1 polymer ?
#
loop_
_entity_poly.entity_id
_entity_poly.type
_entity_poly.pdbx_seq_one_letter_code
_entity_poly.pdbx_strand_id
1 'polypeptide(L)'
;MSLTGPGLFFKASTPSRCLIPHDRFKQDEEWKSQISGNENCISLTAQTCLDGWFGTNCQYQCHCAGSAVCDKVDGSCSSGCHSDFFGPACQYNRIGFTASGLNWLTDNNDATCKTGSSQSVTVTLNTAIPLTWVRVVVTDADECCNVRLVNFKLTALSGASTDTIFTYDEPGTTQALYTVVPSPRISFPVSQVRFDLVSPNVILTLCEVLVYGGGCYRQKTQTK
;
A
#
# COMPACT_ATOMS: atom_id res chain seq x y z
N MET A 1 42.25 -3.37 23.16
CA MET A 1 41.54 -2.09 22.98
C MET A 1 42.07 -1.40 21.73
N SER A 2 41.14 -0.86 20.95
CA SER A 2 41.30 0.04 19.79
C SER A 2 41.57 -0.56 18.39
N LEU A 3 40.64 -0.18 17.51
CA LEU A 3 40.55 -0.38 16.06
C LEU A 3 41.27 0.75 15.31
N THR A 4 41.71 0.49 14.06
CA THR A 4 41.47 1.32 12.86
C THR A 4 42.15 0.68 11.64
N GLY A 5 41.42 0.53 10.54
CA GLY A 5 41.85 -0.16 9.31
C GLY A 5 42.32 0.78 8.19
N PRO A 6 42.85 0.23 7.06
CA PRO A 6 43.16 1.01 5.87
C PRO A 6 42.05 0.93 4.81
N GLY A 7 41.74 2.09 4.21
CA GLY A 7 40.85 2.21 3.06
C GLY A 7 41.49 1.68 1.78
N LEU A 8 40.74 0.88 1.03
CA LEU A 8 41.06 0.44 -0.32
C LEU A 8 40.17 1.19 -1.32
N PHE A 9 40.82 1.93 -2.22
CA PHE A 9 40.23 2.48 -3.43
C PHE A 9 39.88 1.34 -4.40
N PHE A 10 38.63 1.26 -4.86
CA PHE A 10 38.29 0.54 -6.09
C PHE A 10 37.87 1.54 -7.17
N LYS A 11 38.72 1.64 -8.20
CA LYS A 11 38.38 2.21 -9.50
C LYS A 11 37.36 1.26 -10.15
N ALA A 12 36.12 1.70 -10.34
CA ALA A 12 35.14 0.97 -11.14
C ALA A 12 34.95 1.68 -12.49
N SER A 13 35.51 1.08 -13.52
CA SER A 13 35.26 1.38 -14.92
C SER A 13 34.33 0.31 -15.50
N THR A 14 33.03 0.61 -15.59
CA THR A 14 32.08 0.06 -16.58
C THR A 14 30.76 0.86 -16.49
N PRO A 15 30.06 1.12 -17.63
CA PRO A 15 28.91 2.01 -17.65
C PRO A 15 27.56 1.28 -17.42
N SER A 16 26.61 2.03 -16.86
CA SER A 16 25.16 1.87 -17.00
C SER A 16 24.47 0.69 -16.29
N ARG A 17 24.08 0.90 -15.02
CA ARG A 17 22.83 0.35 -14.45
C ARG A 17 22.21 1.35 -13.47
N CYS A 18 21.28 2.16 -13.95
CA CYS A 18 20.37 2.89 -13.05
C CYS A 18 19.36 1.88 -12.48
N LEU A 19 19.59 1.45 -11.23
CA LEU A 19 18.56 0.83 -10.42
C LEU A 19 17.77 1.96 -9.78
N ILE A 20 16.49 2.13 -10.14
CA ILE A 20 15.56 2.95 -9.35
C ILE A 20 14.92 1.99 -8.33
N PRO A 21 15.16 2.16 -7.02
CA PRO A 21 14.44 1.43 -5.99
C PRO A 21 12.98 1.89 -5.94
N HIS A 22 12.07 0.96 -5.68
CA HIS A 22 10.61 1.13 -5.66
C HIS A 22 10.09 2.07 -4.53
N ASP A 23 10.97 2.66 -3.72
CA ASP A 23 10.64 3.32 -2.44
C ASP A 23 10.90 4.84 -2.37
N ARG A 24 11.20 5.51 -3.48
CA ARG A 24 11.36 6.98 -3.48
C ARG A 24 10.38 7.68 -4.40
N PHE A 25 9.10 7.58 -4.07
CA PHE A 25 8.11 8.52 -4.58
C PHE A 25 8.07 9.77 -3.69
N LYS A 26 8.52 10.89 -4.28
CA LYS A 26 8.35 12.30 -3.88
C LYS A 26 9.12 12.80 -2.64
N GLN A 27 10.23 13.52 -2.87
CA GLN A 27 10.45 14.83 -2.22
C GLN A 27 11.62 15.69 -2.74
N ASP A 28 12.20 15.41 -3.91
CA ASP A 28 13.35 16.22 -4.37
C ASP A 28 13.12 16.84 -5.75
N GLU A 29 12.85 18.14 -5.78
CA GLU A 29 12.85 18.95 -7.01
C GLU A 29 14.28 19.11 -7.59
N GLU A 30 15.31 18.71 -6.84
CA GLU A 30 16.72 18.79 -7.28
C GLU A 30 17.08 17.71 -8.32
N TRP A 31 16.35 16.58 -8.37
CA TRP A 31 16.61 15.47 -9.32
C TRP A 31 16.18 15.76 -10.77
N LYS A 32 15.30 16.75 -10.99
CA LYS A 32 14.85 17.13 -12.35
C LYS A 32 15.96 17.76 -13.18
N SER A 33 16.97 18.38 -12.54
CA SER A 33 18.04 19.11 -13.22
C SER A 33 19.16 18.22 -13.79
N GLN A 34 19.25 16.94 -13.37
CA GLN A 34 20.29 16.01 -13.84
C GLN A 34 19.84 15.12 -15.01
N ILE A 35 18.58 15.25 -15.47
CA ILE A 35 18.02 14.47 -16.58
C ILE A 35 18.07 15.28 -17.90
N SER A 36 18.53 16.53 -17.91
CA SER A 36 18.64 17.34 -19.13
C SER A 36 19.91 17.09 -19.96
N GLY A 37 20.51 15.90 -19.88
CA GLY A 37 21.79 15.59 -20.54
C GLY A 37 22.02 14.15 -21.00
N ASN A 38 21.04 13.26 -20.86
CA ASN A 38 21.14 11.90 -21.41
C ASN A 38 19.76 11.43 -21.87
N GLU A 39 19.51 11.53 -23.17
CA GLU A 39 18.24 11.19 -23.82
C GLU A 39 17.90 9.68 -23.82
N ASN A 40 18.58 8.82 -23.06
CA ASN A 40 18.41 7.36 -23.20
C ASN A 40 18.36 6.55 -21.89
N CYS A 41 17.71 7.05 -20.85
CA CYS A 41 17.24 6.18 -19.75
C CYS A 41 15.77 5.76 -19.95
N ILE A 42 15.48 5.19 -21.12
CA ILE A 42 14.25 4.41 -21.33
C ILE A 42 14.58 2.97 -20.93
N SER A 43 13.88 2.42 -19.95
CA SER A 43 13.89 0.98 -19.72
C SER A 43 13.39 0.31 -21.01
N LEU A 44 14.30 -0.33 -21.76
CA LEU A 44 14.04 -0.96 -23.07
C LEU A 44 12.95 -2.04 -23.08
N THR A 45 12.33 -2.36 -21.94
CA THR A 45 11.22 -3.32 -21.80
C THR A 45 9.86 -2.67 -21.49
N ALA A 46 9.80 -1.38 -21.18
CA ALA A 46 8.54 -0.70 -20.87
C ALA A 46 7.75 -0.37 -22.15
N GLN A 47 8.43 0.01 -23.24
CA GLN A 47 7.78 0.44 -24.47
C GLN A 47 7.02 -0.69 -25.21
N THR A 48 7.20 -1.95 -24.79
CA THR A 48 6.54 -3.14 -25.35
C THR A 48 5.29 -3.59 -24.58
N CYS A 49 4.92 -2.90 -23.50
CA CYS A 49 3.75 -3.31 -22.73
C CYS A 49 2.44 -3.00 -23.46
N LEU A 50 1.51 -3.96 -23.44
CA LEU A 50 0.15 -3.74 -23.97
C LEU A 50 -0.55 -2.62 -23.19
N ASP A 51 -1.61 -2.08 -23.76
CA ASP A 51 -2.48 -1.11 -23.09
C ASP A 51 -3.04 -1.69 -21.79
N GLY A 52 -2.94 -0.88 -20.73
CA GLY A 52 -3.26 -1.30 -19.37
C GLY A 52 -2.09 -1.90 -18.57
N TRP A 53 -0.88 -2.00 -19.11
CA TRP A 53 0.26 -2.65 -18.46
C TRP A 53 1.50 -1.77 -18.36
N PHE A 54 2.24 -1.91 -17.26
CA PHE A 54 3.43 -1.11 -17.01
C PHE A 54 4.51 -1.82 -16.17
N GLY A 55 5.66 -1.16 -16.06
CA GLY A 55 6.79 -1.58 -15.24
C GLY A 55 7.64 -2.67 -15.90
N THR A 56 8.69 -3.09 -15.18
CA THR A 56 9.63 -4.10 -15.68
C THR A 56 8.89 -5.40 -16.05
N ASN A 57 9.06 -5.85 -17.30
CA ASN A 57 8.39 -7.02 -17.86
C ASN A 57 6.85 -6.95 -17.89
N CYS A 58 6.26 -5.74 -17.88
CA CYS A 58 4.81 -5.56 -17.97
C CYS A 58 4.03 -6.35 -16.91
N GLN A 59 4.59 -6.41 -15.70
CA GLN A 59 4.08 -7.25 -14.62
C GLN A 59 3.01 -6.57 -13.74
N TYR A 60 2.70 -5.31 -14.04
CA TYR A 60 1.70 -4.54 -13.31
C TYR A 60 0.60 -4.06 -14.25
N GLN A 61 -0.64 -4.16 -13.79
CA GLN A 61 -1.80 -3.68 -14.50
C GLN A 61 -2.27 -2.36 -13.89
N CYS A 62 -2.62 -1.39 -14.73
CA CYS A 62 -3.18 -0.10 -14.33
C CYS A 62 -4.67 -0.01 -14.71
N HIS A 63 -5.43 0.79 -13.97
CA HIS A 63 -6.87 0.98 -14.18
C HIS A 63 -7.24 2.47 -14.20
N CYS A 64 -6.79 3.16 -15.25
CA CYS A 64 -7.08 4.59 -15.44
C CYS A 64 -8.58 4.84 -15.69
N ALA A 65 -9.04 6.03 -15.34
CA ALA A 65 -10.42 6.44 -15.62
C ALA A 65 -10.64 6.65 -17.13
N GLY A 66 -11.83 6.28 -17.61
CA GLY A 66 -12.21 6.41 -19.02
C GLY A 66 -11.44 5.45 -19.92
N SER A 67 -10.96 5.93 -21.06
CA SER A 67 -10.18 5.17 -22.06
C SER A 67 -8.68 5.53 -22.06
N ALA A 68 -8.19 6.19 -21.02
CA ALA A 68 -6.79 6.60 -20.94
C ALA A 68 -5.87 5.37 -20.79
N VAL A 69 -4.81 5.33 -21.59
CA VAL A 69 -3.74 4.34 -21.46
C VAL A 69 -2.71 4.88 -20.47
N CYS A 70 -2.34 4.09 -19.46
CA CYS A 70 -1.28 4.49 -18.53
C CYS A 70 0.08 4.52 -19.21
N ASP A 71 0.98 5.33 -18.65
CA ASP A 71 2.39 5.30 -19.01
C ASP A 71 2.98 3.89 -18.78
N LYS A 72 3.73 3.37 -19.76
CA LYS A 72 4.23 1.99 -19.71
C LYS A 72 5.41 1.80 -18.76
N VAL A 73 6.11 2.87 -18.40
CA VAL A 73 7.26 2.85 -17.50
C VAL A 73 6.78 2.86 -16.06
N ASP A 74 5.95 3.84 -15.70
CA ASP A 74 5.56 4.09 -14.30
C ASP A 74 4.09 3.81 -13.98
N GLY A 75 3.25 3.58 -14.99
CA GLY A 75 1.84 3.27 -14.84
C GLY A 75 0.94 4.49 -14.56
N SER A 76 1.46 5.71 -14.64
CA SER A 76 0.71 6.92 -14.35
C SER A 76 -0.48 7.12 -15.29
N CYS A 77 -1.59 7.59 -14.71
CA CYS A 77 -2.86 7.85 -15.41
C CYS A 77 -3.15 9.35 -15.45
N SER A 78 -3.22 9.95 -16.64
CA SER A 78 -3.53 11.38 -16.82
C SER A 78 -4.97 11.74 -16.43
N SER A 79 -5.89 10.78 -16.50
CA SER A 79 -7.31 10.92 -16.14
C SER A 79 -7.60 10.56 -14.67
N GLY A 80 -6.59 10.21 -13.88
CA GLY A 80 -6.78 9.58 -12.57
C GLY A 80 -7.27 8.14 -12.67
N CYS A 81 -7.75 7.61 -11.55
CA CYS A 81 -8.14 6.20 -11.44
C CYS A 81 -9.63 5.98 -11.67
N HIS A 82 -9.99 4.80 -12.17
CA HIS A 82 -11.37 4.32 -12.12
C HIS A 82 -11.87 4.31 -10.66
N SER A 83 -13.19 4.41 -10.44
CA SER A 83 -13.82 4.65 -9.12
C SER A 83 -13.39 3.70 -7.99
N ASP A 84 -13.00 2.48 -8.32
CA ASP A 84 -12.60 1.44 -7.36
C ASP A 84 -11.09 1.22 -7.33
N PHE A 85 -10.33 2.01 -8.09
CA PHE A 85 -8.89 1.87 -8.20
C PHE A 85 -8.18 3.09 -7.64
N PHE A 86 -6.97 2.86 -7.13
CA PHE A 86 -6.17 3.92 -6.55
C PHE A 86 -4.69 3.52 -6.54
N GLY A 87 -3.86 4.40 -5.98
CA GLY A 87 -2.42 4.32 -6.00
C GLY A 87 -1.82 5.14 -7.16
N PRO A 88 -0.50 5.35 -7.16
CA PRO A 88 0.16 6.20 -8.15
C PRO A 88 -0.07 5.78 -9.60
N ALA A 89 -0.33 4.49 -9.83
CA ALA A 89 -0.57 3.90 -11.14
C ALA A 89 -1.96 3.25 -11.26
N CYS A 90 -2.88 3.56 -10.35
CA CYS A 90 -4.22 2.96 -10.30
C CYS A 90 -4.18 1.42 -10.32
N GLN A 91 -3.14 0.83 -9.71
CA GLN A 91 -2.80 -0.57 -9.84
C GLN A 91 -3.46 -1.46 -8.78
N TYR A 92 -4.25 -0.85 -7.91
CA TYR A 92 -4.81 -1.52 -6.76
C TYR A 92 -6.30 -1.27 -6.68
N ASN A 93 -7.03 -2.35 -6.45
CA ASN A 93 -8.48 -2.34 -6.35
C ASN A 93 -8.92 -2.23 -4.88
N ARG A 94 -9.91 -1.37 -4.61
CA ARG A 94 -10.68 -1.31 -3.38
C ARG A 94 -11.61 -2.51 -3.36
N ILE A 95 -11.27 -3.49 -2.52
CA ILE A 95 -12.09 -4.70 -2.42
C ILE A 95 -13.28 -4.40 -1.52
N GLY A 96 -14.49 -4.51 -2.05
CA GLY A 96 -15.70 -4.48 -1.25
C GLY A 96 -15.71 -5.64 -0.25
N PHE A 97 -15.79 -5.34 1.03
CA PHE A 97 -15.84 -6.32 2.11
C PHE A 97 -17.07 -6.09 2.99
N THR A 98 -17.46 -7.10 3.78
CA THR A 98 -18.60 -6.98 4.69
C THR A 98 -18.11 -7.03 6.12
N ALA A 99 -18.28 -5.92 6.84
CA ALA A 99 -18.06 -5.90 8.27
C ALA A 99 -19.43 -6.03 8.95
N SER A 100 -19.76 -7.23 9.42
CA SER A 100 -21.04 -7.53 10.08
C SER A 100 -21.28 -6.55 11.24
N GLY A 101 -22.31 -5.70 11.12
CA GLY A 101 -22.65 -4.70 12.14
C GLY A 101 -21.78 -3.44 12.12
N LEU A 102 -20.88 -3.29 11.15
CA LEU A 102 -19.95 -2.16 11.02
C LEU A 102 -20.05 -1.51 9.63
N ASN A 103 -21.25 -1.40 9.06
CA ASN A 103 -21.46 -0.80 7.73
C ASN A 103 -20.93 0.64 7.63
N TRP A 104 -20.85 1.35 8.76
CA TRP A 104 -20.29 2.70 8.86
C TRP A 104 -18.77 2.74 8.67
N LEU A 105 -18.07 1.63 8.86
CA LEU A 105 -16.60 1.52 8.77
C LEU A 105 -16.13 1.32 7.32
N THR A 106 -17.08 1.10 6.42
CA THR A 106 -16.84 0.59 5.07
C THR A 106 -17.70 1.31 4.03
N ASP A 107 -18.27 2.46 4.39
CA ASP A 107 -19.24 3.19 3.56
C ASP A 107 -18.57 4.11 2.53
N ASN A 108 -17.22 4.09 2.46
CA ASN A 108 -16.41 4.99 1.65
C ASN A 108 -16.50 6.46 2.09
N ASN A 109 -16.91 6.72 3.32
CA ASN A 109 -16.96 8.05 3.88
C ASN A 109 -16.02 8.14 5.07
N ASP A 110 -14.85 8.73 4.83
CA ASP A 110 -13.84 9.01 5.84
C ASP A 110 -14.35 9.82 7.05
N ALA A 111 -15.52 10.48 6.93
CA ALA A 111 -16.15 11.25 8.00
C ALA A 111 -17.17 10.45 8.85
N THR A 112 -17.59 9.26 8.41
CA THR A 112 -18.50 8.43 9.21
C THR A 112 -17.71 7.70 10.30
N CYS A 113 -17.76 8.20 11.53
CA CYS A 113 -17.01 7.60 12.64
C CYS A 113 -17.97 7.10 13.73
N LYS A 114 -17.64 5.97 14.36
CA LYS A 114 -18.30 5.55 15.61
C LYS A 114 -17.27 5.36 16.72
N THR A 115 -17.52 6.05 17.82
CA THR A 115 -16.78 5.89 19.07
C THR A 115 -17.40 4.75 19.90
N GLY A 116 -16.56 3.97 20.59
CA GLY A 116 -17.02 3.01 21.61
C GLY A 116 -17.06 1.53 21.24
N SER A 117 -16.26 1.04 20.29
CA SER A 117 -16.17 -0.41 20.04
C SER A 117 -15.35 -1.16 21.08
N SER A 118 -15.96 -2.19 21.67
CA SER A 118 -15.42 -3.15 22.63
C SER A 118 -14.12 -3.80 22.15
N GLN A 119 -12.98 -3.50 22.80
CA GLN A 119 -11.64 -4.17 22.79
C GLN A 119 -10.97 -4.55 21.44
N SER A 120 -11.71 -5.08 20.47
CA SER A 120 -11.26 -5.47 19.15
C SER A 120 -12.32 -5.22 18.06
N VAL A 121 -11.91 -4.70 16.89
CA VAL A 121 -12.76 -4.60 15.69
C VAL A 121 -12.26 -5.58 14.64
N THR A 122 -13.14 -6.44 14.11
CA THR A 122 -12.79 -7.39 13.05
C THR A 122 -13.53 -7.04 11.76
N VAL A 123 -12.76 -6.90 10.70
CA VAL A 123 -13.20 -6.75 9.32
C VAL A 123 -13.09 -8.10 8.62
N THR A 124 -14.20 -8.61 8.07
CA THR A 124 -14.23 -9.86 7.31
C THR A 124 -14.33 -9.56 5.82
N LEU A 125 -13.45 -10.18 5.03
CA LEU A 125 -13.44 -10.06 3.58
C LEU A 125 -14.39 -11.09 2.96
N ASN A 126 -15.18 -10.66 1.99
CA ASN A 126 -16.10 -11.55 1.25
C ASN A 126 -15.34 -12.65 0.49
N THR A 127 -14.08 -12.40 0.15
CA THR A 127 -13.20 -13.32 -0.55
C THR A 127 -11.79 -13.16 0.03
N ALA A 128 -11.09 -14.27 0.21
CA ALA A 128 -9.72 -14.22 0.70
C ALA A 128 -8.79 -13.66 -0.39
N ILE A 129 -7.92 -12.70 -0.03
CA ILE A 129 -7.08 -11.97 -1.00
C ILE A 129 -5.61 -11.96 -0.60
N PRO A 130 -4.67 -11.90 -1.56
CA PRO A 130 -3.30 -11.52 -1.27
C PRO A 130 -3.27 -10.05 -0.84
N LEU A 131 -3.26 -9.80 0.46
CA LEU A 131 -3.26 -8.48 1.06
C LEU A 131 -1.98 -7.72 0.70
N THR A 132 -2.13 -6.53 0.12
CA THR A 132 -0.99 -5.67 -0.22
C THR A 132 -0.86 -4.46 0.70
N TRP A 133 -1.98 -3.99 1.25
CA TRP A 133 -2.03 -2.78 2.07
C TRP A 133 -3.38 -2.61 2.76
N VAL A 134 -3.37 -1.92 3.90
CA VAL A 134 -4.57 -1.52 4.65
C VAL A 134 -4.48 -0.02 4.91
N ARG A 135 -5.54 0.71 4.56
CA ARG A 135 -5.72 2.12 4.93
C ARG A 135 -6.70 2.20 6.07
N VAL A 136 -6.35 2.96 7.10
CA VAL A 136 -7.18 3.14 8.30
C VAL A 136 -7.33 4.63 8.54
N VAL A 137 -8.56 5.10 8.56
CA VAL A 137 -8.92 6.48 8.89
C VAL A 137 -9.41 6.52 10.33
N VAL A 138 -8.88 7.47 11.09
CA VAL A 138 -9.25 7.70 12.49
C VAL A 138 -9.55 9.18 12.69
N THR A 139 -10.40 9.50 13.66
CA THR A 139 -10.76 10.89 13.99
C THR A 139 -10.62 11.16 15.49
N ASP A 140 -10.57 12.44 15.82
CA ASP A 140 -10.59 12.99 17.18
C ASP A 140 -11.98 13.56 17.55
N ALA A 141 -13.03 13.24 16.78
CA ALA A 141 -14.33 13.92 16.79
C ALA A 141 -15.16 13.86 18.09
N ASP A 142 -14.64 13.31 19.19
CA ASP A 142 -15.21 13.47 20.53
C ASP A 142 -14.22 14.28 21.40
N GLU A 143 -14.51 15.57 21.47
CA GLU A 143 -13.71 16.68 22.02
C GLU A 143 -13.45 16.62 23.54
N CYS A 144 -13.74 15.51 24.22
CA CYS A 144 -13.57 15.45 25.68
C CYS A 144 -12.32 14.71 26.15
N CYS A 145 -11.61 13.95 25.30
CA CYS A 145 -10.48 13.13 25.78
C CYS A 145 -9.24 12.99 24.88
N ASN A 146 -9.16 13.50 23.64
CA ASN A 146 -7.94 13.39 22.79
C ASN A 146 -7.28 11.99 22.76
N VAL A 147 -8.04 10.90 22.95
CA VAL A 147 -7.45 9.55 22.97
C VAL A 147 -7.46 9.02 21.55
N ARG A 148 -6.58 9.62 20.75
CA ARG A 148 -6.30 9.19 19.38
C ARG A 148 -5.84 7.73 19.42
N LEU A 149 -6.23 6.95 18.41
CA LEU A 149 -5.83 5.55 18.34
C LEU A 149 -4.29 5.46 18.28
N VAL A 150 -3.68 5.09 19.40
CA VAL A 150 -2.24 4.85 19.55
C VAL A 150 -2.02 3.47 20.11
N ASN A 151 -0.88 2.87 19.76
CA ASN A 151 -0.53 1.53 20.26
C ASN A 151 -1.66 0.51 20.00
N PHE A 152 -2.20 0.51 18.79
CA PHE A 152 -3.10 -0.55 18.36
C PHE A 152 -2.31 -1.62 17.61
N LYS A 153 -2.87 -2.82 17.60
CA LYS A 153 -2.33 -3.95 16.84
C LYS A 153 -3.27 -4.28 15.70
N LEU A 154 -2.76 -4.26 14.47
CA LEU A 154 -3.47 -4.79 13.30
C LEU A 154 -2.98 -6.20 13.02
N THR A 155 -3.90 -7.15 12.98
CA THR A 155 -3.63 -8.57 12.72
C THR A 155 -4.35 -9.00 11.44
N ALA A 156 -3.62 -9.56 10.48
CA ALA A 156 -4.23 -10.23 9.33
C ALA A 156 -4.34 -11.74 9.61
N LEU A 157 -5.48 -12.34 9.28
CA LEU A 157 -5.78 -13.76 9.53
C LEU A 157 -6.19 -14.50 8.24
N SER A 158 -5.94 -15.81 8.23
CA SER A 158 -6.39 -16.73 7.19
C SER A 158 -7.85 -17.16 7.40
N GLY A 159 -8.57 -17.54 6.34
CA GLY A 159 -9.97 -17.99 6.42
C GLY A 159 -10.14 -19.43 6.92
N ALA A 160 -9.08 -20.22 6.92
CA ALA A 160 -9.10 -21.63 7.29
C ALA A 160 -8.64 -21.91 8.73
N SER A 161 -8.13 -20.90 9.44
CA SER A 161 -7.58 -21.03 10.81
C SER A 161 -7.51 -19.66 11.50
N THR A 162 -7.29 -19.66 12.81
CA THR A 162 -6.91 -18.44 13.56
C THR A 162 -5.45 -18.05 13.33
N ASP A 163 -4.80 -18.57 12.28
CA ASP A 163 -3.38 -18.32 12.06
C ASP A 163 -3.17 -16.85 11.76
N THR A 164 -2.36 -16.24 12.63
CA THR A 164 -1.87 -14.89 12.45
C THR A 164 -0.76 -14.91 11.42
N ILE A 165 -1.04 -14.34 10.25
CA ILE A 165 -0.11 -14.32 9.12
C ILE A 165 0.66 -13.00 9.01
N PHE A 166 0.14 -11.94 9.63
CA PHE A 166 0.83 -10.66 9.75
C PHE A 166 0.34 -9.90 10.97
N THR A 167 1.25 -9.14 11.56
CA THR A 167 0.99 -8.23 12.67
C THR A 167 1.69 -6.91 12.39
N TYR A 168 0.97 -5.82 12.61
CA TYR A 168 1.51 -4.47 12.65
C TYR A 168 1.23 -3.87 14.02
N ASP A 169 2.29 -3.48 14.71
CA ASP A 169 2.23 -2.74 15.96
C ASP A 169 2.44 -1.25 15.64
N GLU A 170 1.46 -0.42 15.99
CA GLU A 170 1.55 1.03 15.75
C GLU A 170 2.71 1.63 16.57
N PRO A 171 3.60 2.45 15.96
CA PRO A 171 4.82 2.93 16.59
C PRO A 171 4.64 4.00 17.69
N GLY A 172 3.41 4.30 18.11
CA GLY A 172 3.09 5.29 19.15
C GLY A 172 2.97 6.73 18.62
N THR A 173 2.92 6.92 17.30
CA THR A 173 2.80 8.25 16.69
C THR A 173 1.38 8.46 16.17
N THR A 174 0.71 9.49 16.70
CA THR A 174 -0.66 9.76 16.32
C THR A 174 -0.77 10.25 14.87
N GLN A 175 -1.61 9.60 14.06
CA GLN A 175 -1.93 10.00 12.68
C GLN A 175 -3.44 9.96 12.47
N ALA A 176 -3.96 10.78 11.54
CA ALA A 176 -5.38 10.75 11.15
C ALA A 176 -5.63 9.64 10.11
N LEU A 177 -4.53 9.19 9.50
CA LEU A 177 -4.52 8.22 8.43
C LEU A 177 -3.32 7.30 8.62
N TYR A 178 -3.56 6.00 8.71
CA TYR A 178 -2.52 4.98 8.70
C TYR A 178 -2.54 4.24 7.36
N THR A 179 -1.35 4.03 6.79
CA THR A 179 -1.14 3.15 5.63
C THR A 179 -0.22 2.03 6.06
N VAL A 180 -0.79 0.83 6.22
CA VAL A 180 -0.06 -0.36 6.66
C VAL A 180 0.28 -1.19 5.44
N VAL A 181 1.58 -1.38 5.18
CA VAL A 181 2.10 -2.21 4.09
C VAL A 181 2.81 -3.41 4.71
N PRO A 182 2.32 -4.65 4.50
CA PRO A 182 2.97 -5.84 5.04
C PRO A 182 4.39 -6.00 4.49
N SER A 183 5.35 -6.16 5.40
CA SER A 183 6.75 -6.48 5.09
C SER A 183 7.27 -7.53 6.10
N PRO A 184 7.67 -8.74 5.64
CA PRO A 184 7.65 -9.22 4.27
C PRO A 184 6.22 -9.37 3.70
N ARG A 185 6.09 -9.44 2.37
CA ARG A 185 4.78 -9.61 1.73
C ARG A 185 4.13 -10.91 2.19
N ILE A 186 2.83 -10.86 2.44
CA ILE A 186 2.05 -12.03 2.86
C ILE A 186 1.88 -12.97 1.65
N SER A 187 2.29 -14.23 1.80
CA SER A 187 2.23 -15.23 0.72
C SER A 187 0.90 -15.98 0.63
N PHE A 188 0.00 -15.78 1.60
CA PHE A 188 -1.27 -16.49 1.70
C PHE A 188 -2.46 -15.52 1.66
N PRO A 189 -3.61 -15.95 1.10
CA PRO A 189 -4.81 -15.13 1.10
C PRO A 189 -5.31 -14.81 2.53
N VAL A 190 -5.52 -13.53 2.80
CA VAL A 190 -6.10 -12.98 4.02
C VAL A 190 -7.61 -12.97 3.88
N SER A 191 -8.34 -13.40 4.90
CA SER A 191 -9.81 -13.34 4.95
C SER A 191 -10.34 -12.35 5.99
N GLN A 192 -9.52 -11.99 6.98
CA GLN A 192 -9.93 -11.10 8.07
C GLN A 192 -8.79 -10.17 8.45
N VAL A 193 -9.14 -8.94 8.83
CA VAL A 193 -8.24 -7.95 9.43
C VAL A 193 -8.84 -7.55 10.78
N ARG A 194 -8.09 -7.74 11.85
CA ARG A 194 -8.51 -7.43 13.22
C ARG A 194 -7.67 -6.29 13.78
N PHE A 195 -8.33 -5.36 14.44
CA PHE A 195 -7.73 -4.26 15.18
C PHE A 195 -7.91 -4.53 16.66
N ASP A 196 -6.83 -4.70 17.41
CA ASP A 196 -6.85 -4.92 18.86
C ASP A 196 -6.25 -3.73 19.59
N LEU A 197 -6.84 -3.37 20.73
CA LEU A 197 -6.23 -2.42 21.65
C LEU A 197 -5.12 -3.11 22.46
N VAL A 198 -3.97 -2.45 22.58
CA VAL A 198 -2.87 -2.93 23.44
C VAL A 198 -3.02 -2.41 24.88
N SER A 199 -3.86 -1.38 25.11
CA SER A 199 -4.11 -0.79 26.43
C SER A 199 -5.60 -0.50 26.64
N PRO A 200 -6.15 -0.79 27.84
CA PRO A 200 -7.56 -0.51 28.17
C PRO A 200 -7.87 0.98 28.31
N ASN A 201 -6.84 1.84 28.40
CA ASN A 201 -6.98 3.29 28.52
C ASN A 201 -7.13 4.00 27.17
N VAL A 202 -7.07 3.25 26.06
CA VAL A 202 -7.23 3.77 24.70
C VAL A 202 -8.59 3.36 24.15
N ILE A 203 -9.27 4.26 23.45
CA ILE A 203 -10.53 3.97 22.78
C ILE A 203 -10.23 3.67 21.32
N LEU A 204 -10.79 2.57 20.81
CA LEU A 204 -10.72 2.25 19.39
C LEU A 204 -11.75 3.11 18.63
N THR A 205 -11.28 4.24 18.10
CA THR A 205 -12.08 5.11 17.21
C THR A 205 -11.60 4.92 15.78
N LEU A 206 -12.39 4.20 15.00
CA LEU A 206 -12.18 4.05 13.56
C LEU A 206 -13.26 4.87 12.83
N CYS A 207 -12.95 5.30 11.61
CA CYS A 207 -13.91 5.95 10.71
C CYS A 207 -14.12 5.12 9.46
N GLU A 208 -13.03 4.86 8.74
CA GLU A 208 -13.06 4.04 7.53
C GLU A 208 -11.86 3.10 7.55
N VAL A 209 -12.08 1.84 7.19
CA VAL A 209 -11.01 0.88 6.91
C VAL A 209 -11.14 0.45 5.46
N LEU A 210 -10.05 0.54 4.72
CA LEU A 210 -9.98 0.03 3.36
C LEU A 210 -8.92 -1.05 3.29
N VAL A 211 -9.37 -2.25 2.96
CA VAL A 211 -8.49 -3.40 2.76
C VAL A 211 -8.28 -3.59 1.27
N TYR A 212 -7.03 -3.76 0.89
CA TYR A 212 -6.64 -3.76 -0.49
C TYR A 212 -5.70 -4.92 -0.77
N GLY A 213 -5.91 -5.54 -1.92
CA GLY A 213 -5.15 -6.70 -2.32
C GLY A 213 -5.49 -7.08 -3.75
N GLY A 214 -4.76 -8.06 -4.24
CA GLY A 214 -4.85 -8.48 -5.62
C GLY A 214 -3.56 -9.18 -6.02
N GLY A 215 -3.68 -10.17 -6.91
CA GLY A 215 -2.49 -10.78 -7.48
C GLY A 215 -1.74 -9.73 -8.30
N CYS A 216 -0.41 -9.79 -8.30
CA CYS A 216 0.34 -9.29 -9.45
C CYS A 216 -0.11 -10.14 -10.63
N TYR A 217 -1.06 -9.65 -11.43
CA TYR A 217 -1.34 -10.29 -12.70
C TYR A 217 -0.07 -10.15 -13.52
N ARG A 218 0.56 -11.27 -13.87
CA ARG A 218 1.60 -11.27 -14.89
C ARG A 218 0.91 -11.47 -16.21
N GLN A 219 1.31 -10.72 -17.23
CA GLN A 219 1.00 -11.17 -18.58
C GLN A 219 1.61 -12.56 -18.78
N LYS A 220 0.78 -13.54 -19.15
CA LYS A 220 1.30 -14.76 -19.74
C LYS A 220 2.08 -14.33 -20.99
N THR A 221 3.34 -14.75 -21.07
CA THR A 221 4.30 -14.47 -22.14
C THR A 221 3.63 -14.11 -23.47
N GLN A 222 3.81 -12.87 -23.92
CA GLN A 222 3.30 -12.42 -25.21
C GLN A 222 4.06 -13.16 -26.33
N THR A 223 3.44 -14.15 -26.94
CA THR A 223 3.84 -14.61 -28.27
C THR A 223 3.30 -13.60 -29.27
N LYS A 224 4.20 -12.97 -30.02
CA LYS A 224 3.87 -12.10 -31.15
C LYS A 224 3.25 -12.91 -32.28
#